data_AF-A0A7V1HYU9-F1
#
_entry.id   AF-A0A7V1HYU9-F1
#
_cell.length_a   1.000
_cell.length_b   1.000
_cell.length_c   1.000
_cell.angle_alpha   90.00
_cell.angle_beta   90.00
_cell.angle_gamma   90.00
#
_symmetry.space_group_name_H-M   'P 1'
#
loop_
_entity.id
_entity.type
_entity.pdbx_description
1 polymer ?
#
loop_
_entity_poly.entity_id
_entity_poly.type
_entity_poly.pdbx_seq_one_letter_code
_entity_poly.pdbx_strand_id
1 'polypeptide(L)'
;KLLYKYVPKEVVDRPKRGFSMPIASWLRGPLRDWAESLLDRKRLEREGYFDPKAVREKWEEHLTRRGLWHYQLWDVLMFQSWLDARN
;
A
#
# COMPACT_ATOMS: atom_id res chain seq x y z
N LYS A 1 17.94 3.68 -34.64
CA LYS A 1 16.89 3.63 -33.59
C LYS A 1 16.44 2.16 -33.39
N LEU A 2 17.15 1.38 -32.57
CA LEU A 2 16.95 -0.08 -32.42
C LEU A 2 15.58 -0.44 -31.80
N LEU A 3 15.15 0.30 -30.78
CA LEU A 3 13.88 0.06 -30.06
C LEU A 3 12.64 0.11 -30.96
N TYR A 4 12.61 1.00 -31.95
CA TYR A 4 11.46 1.15 -32.85
C TYR A 4 11.27 -0.04 -33.80
N LYS A 5 12.22 -0.98 -33.86
CA LYS A 5 12.06 -2.24 -34.60
C LYS A 5 11.28 -3.29 -33.82
N TYR A 6 11.20 -3.17 -32.49
CA TYR A 6 10.66 -4.21 -31.61
C TYR A 6 9.57 -3.69 -30.67
N VAL A 7 9.44 -2.37 -30.52
CA VAL A 7 8.51 -1.74 -29.58
C VAL A 7 7.74 -0.64 -30.33
N PRO A 8 6.40 -0.56 -30.16
CA PRO A 8 5.59 0.48 -30.79
C PRO A 8 6.11 1.88 -30.47
N LYS A 9 6.08 2.75 -31.48
CA LYS A 9 6.62 4.11 -31.41
C LYS A 9 6.03 4.90 -30.23
N GLU A 10 4.75 4.69 -29.95
CA GLU A 10 3.98 5.33 -28.90
C GLU A 10 4.50 4.98 -27.50
N VAL A 11 5.13 3.81 -27.33
CA VAL A 11 5.74 3.38 -26.07
C VAL A 11 7.16 3.94 -25.94
N VAL A 12 7.93 3.96 -27.02
CA VAL A 12 9.31 4.48 -27.03
C VAL A 12 9.35 5.99 -26.83
N ASP A 13 8.41 6.72 -27.45
CA ASP A 13 8.33 8.18 -27.39
C ASP A 13 7.50 8.69 -26.20
N ARG A 14 6.92 7.80 -25.39
CA ARG A 14 6.12 8.18 -24.21
C ARG A 14 6.99 8.94 -23.21
N PRO A 15 6.55 10.12 -22.71
CA PRO A 15 7.25 10.83 -21.65
C PRO A 15 7.48 9.94 -20.43
N LYS A 16 8.70 9.97 -19.88
CA LYS A 16 9.02 9.27 -18.62
C LYS A 16 8.06 9.75 -17.54
N ARG A 17 7.33 8.81 -16.94
CA ARG A 17 6.53 9.06 -15.74
C ARG A 17 7.21 8.37 -14.57
N GLY A 18 7.05 8.94 -13.37
CA GLY A 18 7.45 8.24 -12.15
C GLY A 18 6.80 6.87 -12.09
N PHE A 19 7.55 5.86 -11.68
CA PHE A 19 7.01 4.55 -11.36
C PHE A 19 6.28 4.66 -10.02
N SER A 20 4.96 4.88 -10.05
CA SER A 20 4.14 4.75 -8.85
C SER A 20 3.66 3.31 -8.71
N MET A 21 3.85 2.73 -7.53
CA MET A 21 3.23 1.47 -7.18
C MET A 21 1.73 1.70 -7.01
N PRO A 22 0.86 0.83 -7.54
CA PRO A 22 -0.59 0.99 -7.41
C PRO A 22 -1.08 0.49 -6.05
N ILE A 23 -0.43 0.97 -4.97
CA ILE A 23 -0.62 0.56 -3.56
C ILE A 23 -2.11 0.56 -3.21
N ALA A 24 -2.82 1.64 -3.56
CA ALA A 24 -4.23 1.76 -3.25
C ALA A 24 -5.09 0.64 -3.86
N SER A 25 -4.74 0.18 -5.06
CA SER A 25 -5.46 -0.95 -5.70
C SER A 25 -5.10 -2.29 -5.07
N TRP A 26 -3.83 -2.45 -4.66
CA TRP A 26 -3.37 -3.67 -4.02
C TRP A 26 -3.97 -3.85 -2.64
N LEU A 27 -3.95 -2.81 -1.81
CA LEU A 27 -4.52 -2.83 -0.46
C LEU A 27 -6.04 -3.05 -0.45
N ARG A 28 -6.76 -2.62 -1.49
CA ARG A 28 -8.19 -2.92 -1.65
C ARG A 28 -8.49 -4.28 -2.30
N GLY A 29 -7.48 -4.95 -2.83
CA GLY A 29 -7.63 -6.18 -3.59
C GLY A 29 -6.66 -7.24 -3.09
N PRO A 30 -5.64 -7.62 -3.89
CA PRO A 30 -4.82 -8.81 -3.61
C PRO A 30 -4.06 -8.77 -2.28
N LEU A 31 -3.79 -7.60 -1.70
CA LEU A 31 -3.10 -7.44 -0.43
C LEU A 31 -4.04 -7.10 0.73
N ARG A 32 -5.36 -7.13 0.52
CA ARG A 32 -6.32 -6.72 1.55
C ARG A 32 -6.22 -7.57 2.80
N ASP A 33 -6.25 -8.89 2.66
CA ASP A 33 -6.27 -9.80 3.82
C ASP A 33 -4.94 -9.76 4.59
N TRP A 34 -3.83 -9.59 3.87
CA TRP A 34 -2.51 -9.35 4.47
C TRP A 34 -2.47 -8.03 5.25
N ALA A 35 -3.02 -6.95 4.69
CA ALA A 35 -3.08 -5.68 5.39
C ALA A 35 -4.03 -5.74 6.60
N GLU A 36 -5.17 -6.42 6.47
CA GLU A 36 -6.16 -6.59 7.54
C GLU A 36 -5.55 -7.30 8.76
N SER A 37 -4.74 -8.33 8.55
CA SER A 37 -4.09 -9.08 9.64
C SER A 37 -3.00 -8.27 10.37
N LEU A 38 -2.25 -7.45 9.64
CA LEU A 38 -1.22 -6.57 10.20
C LEU A 38 -1.81 -5.34 10.91
N LEU A 39 -2.97 -4.88 10.46
CA LEU A 39 -3.69 -3.73 11.04
C LEU A 39 -4.81 -4.16 12.00
N ASP A 40 -4.78 -5.41 12.49
CA ASP A 40 -5.75 -5.88 13.47
C ASP A 40 -5.71 -5.04 14.75
N ARG A 41 -6.87 -4.65 15.26
CA ARG A 41 -6.96 -3.74 16.41
C ARG A 41 -6.30 -4.32 17.66
N LYS A 42 -6.53 -5.60 17.98
CA LYS A 42 -5.98 -6.23 19.19
C LYS A 42 -4.46 -6.39 19.09
N ARG A 43 -3.96 -6.67 17.88
CA ARG A 43 -2.53 -6.67 17.58
C ARG A 43 -1.90 -5.31 17.87
N LEU A 44 -2.46 -4.24 17.27
CA LEU A 44 -1.96 -2.88 17.47
C LEU A 44 -2.00 -2.45 18.95
N GLU A 45 -3.08 -2.79 19.67
CA GLU A 45 -3.22 -2.52 21.11
C GLU A 45 -2.14 -3.23 21.94
N ARG A 46 -1.83 -4.50 21.62
CA ARG A 46 -0.82 -5.28 22.34
C ARG A 46 0.60 -4.77 22.10
N GLU A 47 0.89 -4.33 20.88
CA GLU A 47 2.24 -3.88 20.49
C GLU A 47 2.54 -2.44 20.92
N GLY A 48 1.53 -1.58 20.99
CA GLY A 48 1.63 -0.26 21.62
C GLY A 48 2.40 0.82 20.82
N TYR A 49 2.75 0.56 19.55
CA TYR A 49 3.49 1.53 18.71
C TYR A 49 2.61 2.55 17.99
N PHE A 50 1.35 2.22 17.71
CA PHE A 50 0.42 3.07 16.97
C PHE A 50 -0.88 3.25 17.74
N ASP A 51 -1.58 4.36 17.49
CA ASP A 51 -2.98 4.52 17.90
C ASP A 51 -3.87 3.58 17.07
N PRO A 52 -4.44 2.51 17.68
CA PRO A 52 -5.23 1.54 16.96
C PRO A 52 -6.50 2.15 16.36
N LYS A 53 -7.11 3.12 17.04
CA LYS A 53 -8.34 3.77 16.55
C LYS A 53 -8.04 4.57 15.29
N ALA A 54 -7.00 5.41 15.33
CA ALA A 54 -6.63 6.22 14.19
C ALA A 54 -6.27 5.36 12.97
N VAL A 55 -5.47 4.30 13.16
CA VAL A 55 -5.10 3.39 12.06
C VAL A 55 -6.32 2.71 11.46
N ARG A 56 -7.23 2.18 12.31
CA ARG A 56 -8.45 1.52 11.83
C ARG A 56 -9.38 2.47 11.09
N GLU A 57 -9.55 3.70 11.57
CA GLU A 57 -10.36 4.71 10.88
C GLU A 57 -9.81 5.01 9.47
N LYS A 58 -8.49 5.18 9.34
CA LYS A 58 -7.86 5.43 8.03
C LYS A 58 -7.92 4.22 7.11
N TRP A 59 -7.85 3.02 7.66
CA TRP A 59 -8.05 1.78 6.92
C TRP A 59 -9.47 1.68 6.36
N GLU A 60 -10.50 1.94 7.17
CA GLU A 60 -11.89 1.93 6.70
C GLU A 60 -12.14 3.02 5.66
N GLU A 61 -11.67 4.25 5.88
CA GLU A 61 -11.75 5.32 4.88
C GLU A 61 -11.05 4.92 3.56
N HIS A 62 -9.93 4.21 3.62
CA HIS A 62 -9.24 3.70 2.44
C HIS A 62 -10.07 2.66 1.67
N LEU A 63 -10.66 1.69 2.39
CA LEU A 63 -11.51 0.64 1.81
C LEU A 63 -12.77 1.23 1.17
N THR A 64 -13.42 2.20 1.82
CA THR A 64 -14.62 2.86 1.31
C THR A 64 -14.33 4.01 0.34
N ARG A 65 -13.06 4.20 -0.05
CA ARG A 65 -12.61 5.30 -0.95
C ARG A 65 -12.96 6.70 -0.44
N ARG A 66 -13.08 6.88 0.88
CA ARG A 66 -13.32 8.17 1.55
C ARG A 66 -12.03 8.90 1.95
N GLY A 67 -10.91 8.59 1.29
CA GLY A 67 -9.64 9.28 1.48
C GLY A 67 -8.48 8.62 0.75
N LEU A 68 -7.37 9.36 0.60
CA LEU A 68 -6.13 8.89 -0.02
C LEU A 68 -5.07 8.59 1.05
N TRP A 69 -5.31 7.54 1.84
CA TRP A 69 -4.44 7.14 2.96
C TRP A 69 -3.40 6.07 2.63
N HIS A 70 -3.34 5.64 1.37
CA HIS A 70 -2.55 4.47 0.97
C HIS A 70 -1.05 4.62 1.21
N TYR A 71 -0.50 5.85 1.18
CA TYR A 71 0.91 6.07 1.50
C TYR A 71 1.16 5.92 3.00
N GLN A 72 0.36 6.57 3.85
CA GLN A 72 0.50 6.48 5.31
C GLN A 72 0.23 5.06 5.82
N LEU A 73 -0.79 4.39 5.27
CA LEU A 73 -1.09 2.99 5.58
C LEU A 73 0.07 2.08 5.16
N TRP A 74 0.73 2.36 4.03
CA TRP A 74 1.89 1.60 3.60
C TRP A 74 3.05 1.70 4.60
N ASP A 75 3.32 2.89 5.14
CA ASP A 75 4.37 3.07 6.15
C ASP A 75 4.08 2.24 7.42
N VAL A 76 2.83 2.26 7.90
CA VAL A 76 2.38 1.44 9.04
C VAL A 76 2.51 -0.06 8.73
N LEU A 77 2.09 -0.48 7.54
CA LEU A 77 2.16 -1.88 7.10
C LEU A 77 3.60 -2.37 6.98
N MET A 78 4.53 -1.54 6.50
CA MET A 78 5.94 -1.91 6.42
C MET A 78 6.55 -2.07 7.81
N PHE A 79 6.23 -1.17 8.75
CA PHE A 79 6.64 -1.33 10.14
C PHE A 79 6.07 -2.62 10.75
N GLN A 80 4.77 -2.85 10.59
CA GLN A 80 4.08 -4.03 11.12
C GLN A 80 4.66 -5.32 10.55
N SER A 81 4.91 -5.37 9.24
CA SER A 81 5.51 -6.52 8.57
C SER A 81 6.94 -6.79 9.03
N TRP A 82 7.73 -5.74 9.30
CA TRP A 82 9.08 -5.90 9.84
C TRP A 82 9.07 -6.42 11.28
N LEU A 83 8.14 -5.92 12.10
CA LEU A 83 7.96 -6.39 13.48
C LEU A 83 7.49 -7.84 13.51
N ASP A 84 6.55 -8.22 12.64
CA ASP A 84 6.03 -9.59 12.50
C ASP A 84 7.15 -10.60 12.22
N ALA A 85 8.08 -10.24 11.32
CA ALA A 85 9.21 -11.10 10.96
C ALA A 85 10.27 -11.25 12.07
N ARG A 86 10.15 -10.50 13.17
CA ARG A 86 11.09 -10.52 14.31
C ARG A 86 10.51 -11.15 15.57
N ASN A 87 9.22 -11.43 15.59
CA ASN A 87 8.55 -12.16 16.66
C ASN A 87 8.55 -13.67 16.35
#